data_AF-A0AAW0X0K7-F1
#
_entry.id   AF-A0AAW0X0K7-F1
#
_cell.length_a   1.000
_cell.length_b   1.000
_cell.length_c   1.000
_cell.angle_alpha   90.00
_cell.angle_beta   90.00
_cell.angle_gamma   90.00
#
_symmetry.space_group_name_H-M   'P 1'
#
loop_
_entity.id
_entity.type
_entity.pdbx_description
1 polymer ?
#
loop_
_entity_poly.entity_id
_entity_poly.type
_entity_poly.pdbx_seq_one_letter_code
_entity_poly.pdbx_strand_id
1 'polypeptide(L)'
;MNTEYLLAFPLQVIVQRTLSSKNMVHAKAGCVLAAMIKFLPLFILVFPGMGSRVLYTDKVACVVPKECKKYCGSETGCTNTAYVELVLNLLPTGLSGLMLAVMMAALMSSLTSIFNSSSTIFAIDIWTRIRKKATDVELLIVGRVFVLAMVVVSVIWIPVIQNSANSQLFVYIQSISSFLSPPICAIYLLAIFWPRTNEPGAFWGLIVGLIIGLTRFVLEYAFVVPGCGDEDQDKRPEWIKIIVGNVHYLHFGCILFLIVLAVTVAVSLLTEPIPEKCLHRLTYSTRHSQEVRVSIREWRNEKDSIDKVHLEPTPDKNSNSKASVHSSNMQELPAWRRCINCLCGVSTQNISVSQENPADEETPEERAKKAAEFLEERKPWTNVVDGMAIFVMTIAGFLWGFYA
;
A
#
# COMPACT_ATOMS: atom_id res chain seq x y z
N MET A 1 -14.63 15.23 2.75
CA MET A 1 -13.21 14.98 3.10
C MET A 1 -13.13 13.61 3.76
N ASN A 2 -12.20 12.77 3.35
CA ASN A 2 -11.74 11.54 4.01
C ASN A 2 -12.44 10.20 3.68
N THR A 3 -12.12 9.66 2.49
CA THR A 3 -12.25 8.21 2.20
C THR A 3 -10.94 7.59 1.67
N GLU A 4 -9.79 8.26 1.85
CA GLU A 4 -8.48 7.80 1.37
C GLU A 4 -7.68 6.95 2.38
N TYR A 5 -8.24 6.70 3.56
CA TYR A 5 -7.47 6.18 4.69
C TYR A 5 -7.68 4.67 4.87
N LEU A 6 -6.91 3.83 4.17
CA LEU A 6 -6.29 2.60 4.71
C LEU A 6 -5.53 1.72 3.68
N LEU A 7 -4.89 2.26 2.63
CA LEU A 7 -4.33 1.40 1.57
C LEU A 7 -2.83 1.10 1.72
N ALA A 8 -2.53 -0.18 1.83
CA ALA A 8 -1.19 -0.76 1.73
C ALA A 8 -0.36 -0.08 0.63
N PHE A 9 0.89 0.23 0.97
CA PHE A 9 1.91 0.95 0.18
C PHE A 9 1.76 1.01 -1.36
N PRO A 10 1.58 -0.10 -2.10
CA PRO A 10 1.41 -0.05 -3.56
C PRO A 10 0.00 0.38 -4.02
N LEU A 11 -1.06 0.15 -3.23
CA LEU A 11 -2.43 0.49 -3.62
C LEU A 11 -2.71 1.99 -3.55
N GLN A 12 -2.14 2.73 -2.60
CA GLN A 12 -2.45 4.15 -2.44
C GLN A 12 -2.03 4.98 -3.66
N VAL A 13 -0.82 4.76 -4.21
CA VAL A 13 -0.34 5.48 -5.40
C VAL A 13 -1.20 5.17 -6.62
N ILE A 14 -1.66 3.92 -6.75
CA ILE A 14 -2.55 3.51 -7.85
C ILE A 14 -3.91 4.20 -7.70
N VAL A 15 -4.49 4.20 -6.50
CA VAL A 15 -5.78 4.84 -6.23
C VAL A 15 -5.70 6.35 -6.48
N GLN A 16 -4.66 7.03 -6.00
CA GLN A 16 -4.47 8.46 -6.27
C GLN A 16 -4.41 8.76 -7.77
N ARG A 17 -3.69 7.95 -8.56
CA ARG A 17 -3.65 8.11 -10.03
C ARG A 17 -5.02 7.90 -10.68
N THR A 18 -5.84 6.97 -10.16
CA THR A 18 -7.21 6.78 -10.67
C THR A 18 -8.15 7.92 -10.26
N LEU A 19 -7.99 8.50 -9.07
CA LEU A 19 -8.79 9.62 -8.58
C LEU A 19 -8.46 10.93 -9.31
N SER A 20 -7.22 11.09 -9.79
CA SER A 20 -6.83 12.23 -10.64
C SER A 20 -7.32 12.13 -12.09
N SER A 21 -8.04 11.06 -12.44
CA SER A 21 -8.61 10.92 -13.79
C SER A 21 -9.83 11.84 -13.96
N LYS A 22 -10.13 12.22 -15.20
CA LYS A 22 -11.25 13.13 -15.50
C LYS A 22 -12.61 12.45 -15.30
N ASN A 23 -12.75 11.21 -15.78
CA ASN A 23 -13.99 10.44 -15.79
C ASN A 23 -13.68 8.95 -15.56
N MET A 24 -14.68 8.17 -15.15
CA MET A 24 -14.52 6.72 -14.94
C MET A 24 -13.98 5.96 -16.16
N VAL A 25 -14.42 6.30 -17.38
CA VAL A 25 -13.91 5.67 -18.62
C VAL A 25 -12.39 5.85 -18.78
N HIS A 26 -11.84 7.01 -18.39
CA HIS A 26 -10.39 7.26 -18.48
C HIS A 26 -9.62 6.48 -17.40
N ALA A 27 -10.19 6.35 -16.19
CA ALA A 27 -9.63 5.48 -15.17
C ALA A 27 -9.56 4.01 -15.63
N LYS A 28 -10.66 3.47 -16.18
CA LYS A 28 -10.71 2.13 -16.77
C LYS A 28 -9.67 1.96 -17.88
N ALA A 29 -9.63 2.89 -18.84
CA ALA A 29 -8.68 2.82 -19.95
C ALA A 29 -7.22 2.83 -19.47
N GLY A 30 -6.89 3.66 -18.47
CA GLY A 30 -5.58 3.67 -17.82
C GLY A 30 -5.23 2.35 -17.16
N CYS A 31 -6.18 1.72 -16.46
CA CYS A 31 -6.00 0.40 -15.85
C CYS A 31 -5.78 -0.71 -16.90
N VAL A 32 -6.54 -0.71 -18.00
CA VAL A 32 -6.39 -1.68 -19.08
C VAL A 32 -5.05 -1.52 -19.79
N LEU A 33 -4.64 -0.28 -20.09
CA LEU A 33 -3.33 0.00 -20.68
C LEU A 33 -2.19 -0.46 -19.74
N ALA A 34 -2.31 -0.17 -18.44
CA ALA A 34 -1.33 -0.64 -17.47
C ALA A 34 -1.26 -2.18 -17.41
N ALA A 35 -2.40 -2.87 -17.52
CA ALA A 35 -2.44 -4.33 -17.59
C ALA A 35 -1.76 -4.87 -18.85
N MET A 36 -1.96 -4.23 -20.02
CA MET A 36 -1.23 -4.58 -21.24
C MET A 36 0.29 -4.42 -21.10
N ILE A 37 0.74 -3.30 -20.52
CA ILE A 37 2.17 -3.05 -20.30
C ILE A 37 2.79 -4.05 -19.31
N LYS A 38 2.01 -4.59 -18.36
CA LYS A 38 2.49 -5.60 -17.41
C LYS A 38 2.84 -6.96 -18.01
N PHE A 39 2.51 -7.23 -19.28
CA PHE A 39 3.05 -8.39 -19.99
C PHE A 39 4.51 -8.19 -20.41
N LEU A 40 4.97 -6.94 -20.55
CA LEU A 40 6.31 -6.63 -21.03
C LEU A 40 7.44 -7.08 -20.08
N PRO A 41 7.33 -6.95 -18.74
CA PRO A 41 8.31 -7.50 -17.80
C PRO A 41 8.61 -8.99 -17.98
N LEU A 42 7.65 -9.80 -18.45
CA LEU A 42 7.92 -11.20 -18.76
C LEU A 42 9.03 -11.29 -19.82
N PHE A 43 8.86 -10.59 -20.94
CA PHE A 43 9.82 -10.61 -22.05
C PHE A 43 11.12 -9.85 -21.77
N ILE A 44 11.07 -8.73 -21.04
CA ILE A 44 12.24 -7.85 -20.82
C ILE A 44 13.06 -8.25 -19.58
N LEU A 45 12.45 -8.87 -18.58
CA LEU A 45 13.14 -9.23 -17.33
C LEU A 45 13.32 -10.74 -17.17
N VAL A 46 12.27 -11.54 -17.41
CA VAL A 46 12.32 -13.00 -17.14
C VAL A 46 13.12 -13.73 -18.21
N PHE A 47 12.83 -13.51 -19.50
CA PHE A 47 13.55 -14.17 -20.60
C PHE A 47 15.07 -13.90 -20.57
N PRO A 48 15.55 -12.65 -20.38
CA PRO A 48 16.98 -12.38 -20.22
C PRO A 48 17.59 -13.06 -18.99
N GLY A 49 16.85 -13.14 -17.87
CA GLY A 49 17.28 -13.88 -16.69
C GLY A 49 17.48 -15.38 -16.98
N MET A 50 16.55 -16.00 -17.72
CA MET A 50 16.68 -17.39 -18.16
C MET A 50 17.86 -17.58 -19.12
N GLY A 51 18.03 -16.67 -20.08
CA GLY A 51 19.16 -16.68 -21.02
C GLY A 51 20.52 -16.57 -20.32
N SER A 52 20.62 -15.72 -19.29
CA SER A 52 21.83 -15.57 -18.46
C SER A 52 22.20 -16.87 -17.75
N ARG A 53 21.22 -17.64 -17.28
CA ARG A 53 21.46 -18.94 -16.63
C ARG A 53 22.03 -19.99 -17.59
N VAL A 54 21.67 -19.93 -18.87
CA VAL A 54 22.19 -20.83 -19.91
C VAL A 54 23.58 -20.41 -20.39
N LEU A 55 23.83 -19.09 -20.48
CA LEU A 55 25.09 -18.57 -21.00
C LEU A 55 26.22 -18.53 -19.95
N TYR A 56 25.88 -18.32 -18.68
CA TYR A 56 26.84 -18.20 -17.57
C TYR A 56 26.60 -19.28 -16.51
N THR A 57 26.76 -20.54 -16.89
CA THR A 57 26.53 -21.70 -16.02
C THR A 57 27.38 -21.65 -14.75
N ASP A 58 28.65 -21.28 -14.89
CA ASP A 58 29.63 -21.35 -13.78
C ASP A 58 29.46 -20.22 -12.76
N LYS A 59 28.88 -19.09 -13.18
CA LYS A 59 28.67 -17.91 -12.35
C LYS A 59 27.25 -17.82 -11.79
N VAL A 60 26.24 -18.02 -12.64
CA VAL A 60 24.82 -17.77 -12.32
C VAL A 60 24.09 -19.08 -11.98
N ALA A 61 24.41 -20.17 -12.67
CA ALA A 61 23.79 -21.48 -12.46
C ALA A 61 24.61 -22.39 -11.52
N CYS A 62 25.51 -21.80 -10.74
CA CYS A 62 26.35 -22.54 -9.80
C CYS A 62 25.49 -23.37 -8.82
N VAL A 63 25.88 -24.62 -8.62
CA VAL A 63 25.21 -25.57 -7.71
C VAL A 63 26.05 -25.81 -6.45
N VAL A 64 27.37 -25.60 -6.53
CA VAL A 64 28.30 -25.86 -5.43
C VAL A 64 28.38 -24.64 -4.49
N PRO A 65 28.02 -24.76 -3.20
CA PRO A 65 27.94 -23.62 -2.27
C PRO A 65 29.23 -22.80 -2.14
N LYS A 66 30.38 -23.47 -2.11
CA LYS A 66 31.70 -22.82 -2.00
C LYS A 66 32.02 -21.95 -3.21
N GLU A 67 31.61 -22.39 -4.39
CA GLU A 67 31.84 -21.66 -5.64
C GLU A 67 30.87 -20.50 -5.80
N CYS A 68 29.58 -20.72 -5.48
CA CYS A 68 28.59 -19.65 -5.43
C CYS A 68 28.99 -18.53 -4.46
N LYS A 69 29.49 -18.88 -3.27
CA LYS A 69 29.95 -17.90 -2.27
C LYS A 69 31.11 -17.04 -2.79
N LYS A 70 32.00 -17.61 -3.61
CA LYS A 70 33.13 -16.88 -4.21
C LYS A 70 32.66 -15.82 -5.21
N TYR A 71 31.64 -16.11 -6.01
CA TYR A 71 31.17 -15.20 -7.07
C TYR A 71 30.13 -14.19 -6.60
N CYS A 72 29.18 -14.58 -5.74
CA CYS A 72 28.06 -13.72 -5.35
C CYS A 72 27.85 -13.57 -3.84
N GLY A 73 28.71 -14.17 -3.01
CA GLY A 73 28.58 -14.09 -1.55
C GLY A 73 27.40 -14.87 -0.96
N SER A 74 26.71 -15.68 -1.78
CA SER A 74 25.55 -16.50 -1.39
C SER A 74 25.86 -17.98 -1.61
N GLU A 75 25.55 -18.83 -0.63
CA GLU A 75 25.79 -20.28 -0.69
C GLU A 75 24.68 -21.03 -1.44
N THR A 76 23.49 -20.44 -1.56
CA THR A 76 22.30 -21.07 -2.14
C THR A 76 22.07 -20.72 -3.62
N GLY A 77 22.97 -19.94 -4.23
CA GLY A 77 22.93 -19.57 -5.66
C GLY A 77 23.01 -18.07 -5.94
N CYS A 78 23.29 -17.73 -7.20
CA CYS A 78 23.58 -16.38 -7.68
C CYS A 78 22.51 -15.80 -8.62
N THR A 79 21.23 -16.15 -8.44
CA THR A 79 20.15 -15.75 -9.36
C THR A 79 19.90 -14.24 -9.41
N ASN A 80 20.18 -13.50 -8.34
CA ASN A 80 19.94 -12.04 -8.30
C ASN A 80 20.91 -11.24 -9.19
N THR A 81 22.10 -11.78 -9.49
CA THR A 81 23.10 -11.11 -10.33
C THR A 81 22.94 -11.44 -11.82
N ALA A 82 22.02 -12.35 -12.18
CA ALA A 82 21.85 -12.86 -13.54
C ALA A 82 21.65 -11.75 -14.58
N TYR A 83 20.79 -10.77 -14.28
CA TYR A 83 20.49 -9.68 -15.20
C TYR A 83 21.69 -8.75 -15.42
N VAL A 84 22.40 -8.41 -14.33
CA VAL A 84 23.56 -7.53 -14.38
C VAL A 84 24.72 -8.20 -15.13
N GLU A 85 24.96 -9.50 -14.87
CA GLU A 85 26.00 -10.26 -15.56
C GLU A 85 25.75 -10.33 -17.07
N LEU A 86 24.48 -10.49 -17.48
CA LEU A 86 24.09 -10.47 -18.89
C LEU A 86 24.38 -9.10 -19.53
N VAL A 87 23.98 -8.02 -18.86
CA VAL A 87 24.17 -6.64 -19.34
C VAL A 87 25.65 -6.30 -19.49
N LEU A 88 26.48 -6.67 -18.51
CA LEU A 88 27.90 -6.34 -18.50
C LEU A 88 28.71 -7.05 -19.58
N ASN A 89 28.33 -8.29 -19.94
CA ASN A 89 29.12 -9.12 -20.84
C ASN A 89 28.62 -9.14 -22.30
N LEU A 90 27.34 -8.83 -22.57
CA LEU A 90 26.79 -8.83 -23.94
C LEU A 90 26.70 -7.44 -24.58
N LEU A 91 26.49 -6.38 -23.80
CA LEU A 91 26.35 -5.04 -24.37
C LEU A 91 27.72 -4.43 -24.69
N PRO A 92 27.83 -3.67 -25.80
CA PRO A 92 29.06 -2.97 -26.13
C PRO A 92 29.38 -1.90 -25.08
N THR A 93 30.65 -1.51 -25.04
CA THR A 93 31.13 -0.42 -24.19
C THR A 93 30.32 0.85 -24.46
N GLY A 94 29.92 1.55 -23.39
CA GLY A 94 29.01 2.70 -23.46
C GLY A 94 27.54 2.31 -23.19
N LEU A 95 26.99 1.32 -23.89
CA LEU A 95 25.61 0.87 -23.64
C LEU A 95 25.46 0.14 -22.31
N SER A 96 26.48 -0.63 -21.89
CA SER A 96 26.51 -1.24 -20.56
C SER A 96 26.49 -0.19 -19.43
N GLY A 97 27.25 0.90 -19.59
CA GLY A 97 27.25 2.03 -18.65
C GLY A 97 25.93 2.79 -18.63
N LEU A 98 25.33 3.04 -19.79
CA LEU A 98 24.00 3.64 -19.90
C LEU A 98 22.96 2.78 -19.16
N MET A 99 22.99 1.47 -19.35
CA MET A 99 22.06 0.55 -18.71
C MET A 99 22.19 0.56 -17.18
N LEU A 100 23.42 0.53 -16.65
CA LEU A 100 23.66 0.64 -15.21
C LEU A 100 23.16 1.97 -14.63
N ALA A 101 23.35 3.08 -15.36
CA ALA A 101 22.85 4.39 -14.96
C ALA A 101 21.31 4.40 -14.91
N VAL A 102 20.63 3.83 -15.90
CA VAL A 102 19.17 3.70 -15.93
C VAL A 102 18.67 2.84 -14.77
N MET A 103 19.33 1.73 -14.47
CA MET A 103 18.98 0.88 -13.31
C MET A 103 19.09 1.65 -11.99
N MET A 104 20.20 2.38 -11.78
CA MET A 104 20.38 3.21 -10.57
C MET A 104 19.34 4.33 -10.47
N ALA A 105 19.03 5.00 -11.58
CA ALA A 105 18.00 6.03 -11.61
C ALA A 105 16.59 5.47 -11.30
N ALA A 106 16.26 4.30 -11.86
CA ALA A 106 14.99 3.63 -11.61
C ALA A 106 14.85 3.18 -10.14
N LEU A 107 15.93 2.69 -9.54
CA LEU A 107 15.98 2.35 -8.11
C LEU A 107 15.77 3.59 -7.24
N MET A 108 16.48 4.69 -7.51
CA MET A 108 16.34 5.94 -6.75
C MET A 108 14.93 6.51 -6.83
N SER A 109 14.30 6.47 -8.01
CA SER A 109 12.92 6.90 -8.21
C SER A 109 11.92 6.08 -7.39
N SER A 110 12.09 4.75 -7.40
CA SER A 110 11.22 3.83 -6.64
C SER A 110 11.37 4.01 -5.13
N LEU A 111 12.61 4.12 -4.64
CA LEU A 111 12.89 4.37 -3.22
C LEU A 111 12.32 5.71 -2.76
N THR A 112 12.49 6.76 -3.56
CA THR A 112 11.94 8.10 -3.24
C THR A 112 10.43 8.05 -3.13
N SER A 113 9.74 7.38 -4.06
CA SER A 113 8.28 7.21 -4.02
C SER A 113 7.82 6.46 -2.76
N ILE A 114 8.48 5.36 -2.42
CA ILE A 114 8.19 4.54 -1.23
C ILE A 114 8.38 5.36 0.05
N PHE A 115 9.52 6.04 0.22
CA PHE A 115 9.75 6.81 1.44
C PHE A 115 8.81 8.01 1.56
N ASN A 116 8.48 8.66 0.44
CA ASN A 116 7.55 9.80 0.46
C ASN A 116 6.14 9.37 0.84
N SER A 117 5.60 8.29 0.25
CA SER A 117 4.28 7.78 0.62
C SER A 117 4.22 7.32 2.07
N SER A 118 5.25 6.60 2.55
CA SER A 118 5.36 6.21 3.95
C SER A 118 5.32 7.39 4.90
N SER A 119 6.06 8.46 4.57
CA SER A 119 6.15 9.65 5.41
C SER A 119 4.82 10.39 5.47
N THR A 120 4.07 10.38 4.37
CA THR A 120 2.73 10.97 4.30
C THR A 120 1.75 10.17 5.15
N ILE A 121 1.75 8.84 5.06
CA ILE A 121 0.94 7.97 5.91
C ILE A 121 1.27 8.22 7.38
N PHE A 122 2.56 8.24 7.75
CA PHE A 122 2.94 8.46 9.14
C PHE A 122 2.52 9.85 9.64
N ALA A 123 2.79 10.91 8.87
CA ALA A 123 2.46 12.26 9.26
C ALA A 123 0.93 12.46 9.31
N ILE A 124 0.21 12.14 8.25
CA ILE A 124 -1.24 12.40 8.19
C ILE A 124 -2.01 11.41 9.07
N ASP A 125 -1.70 10.11 9.03
CA ASP A 125 -2.58 9.09 9.62
C ASP A 125 -2.26 8.79 11.08
N ILE A 126 -0.99 8.89 11.47
CA ILE A 126 -0.52 8.59 12.82
C ILE A 126 -0.31 9.89 13.61
N TRP A 127 0.47 10.83 13.07
CA TRP A 127 0.84 12.04 13.83
C TRP A 127 -0.37 12.93 14.15
N THR A 128 -1.31 13.13 13.22
CA THR A 128 -2.52 13.95 13.50
C THR A 128 -3.45 13.32 14.53
N ARG A 129 -3.43 11.98 14.68
CA ARG A 129 -4.21 11.29 15.73
C ARG A 129 -3.59 11.50 17.10
N ILE A 130 -2.26 11.48 17.19
CA ILE A 130 -1.51 11.71 18.42
C ILE A 130 -1.59 13.20 18.81
N ARG A 131 -1.37 14.10 17.84
CA ARG A 131 -1.41 15.55 18.03
C ARG A 131 -2.55 16.17 17.23
N LYS A 132 -3.70 16.31 17.89
CA LYS A 132 -4.95 16.86 17.32
C LYS A 132 -4.87 18.30 16.79
N LYS A 133 -3.84 19.07 17.18
CA LYS A 133 -3.57 20.45 16.72
C LYS A 133 -2.16 20.56 16.12
N ALA A 134 -1.84 19.69 15.17
CA ALA A 134 -0.59 19.80 14.42
C ALA A 134 -0.68 20.95 13.41
N THR A 135 0.42 21.70 13.24
CA THR A 135 0.54 22.72 12.18
C THR A 135 1.08 22.09 10.90
N ASP A 136 0.81 22.67 9.73
CA ASP A 136 1.27 22.13 8.45
C ASP A 136 2.80 22.04 8.38
N VAL A 137 3.50 23.05 8.93
CA VAL A 137 4.97 23.07 9.00
C VAL A 137 5.50 21.93 9.87
N GLU A 138 4.83 21.65 10.99
CA GLU A 138 5.19 20.52 11.84
C GLU A 138 5.02 19.19 11.10
N LEU A 139 3.93 19.03 10.35
CA LEU A 139 3.65 17.83 9.57
C LEU A 139 4.75 17.56 8.52
N LEU A 140 5.21 18.61 7.84
CA LEU A 140 6.31 18.53 6.87
C LEU A 140 7.63 18.14 7.53
N ILE A 141 7.94 18.70 8.70
CA ILE A 141 9.18 18.37 9.43
C ILE A 141 9.15 16.92 9.91
N VAL A 142 8.04 16.48 10.51
CA VAL A 142 7.86 15.10 10.98
C VAL A 142 7.99 14.11 9.81
N GLY A 143 7.38 14.41 8.66
CA GLY A 143 7.52 13.58 7.47
C GLY A 143 8.98 13.41 7.04
N ARG A 144 9.75 14.50 6.97
CA ARG A 144 11.18 14.44 6.57
C ARG A 144 12.05 13.69 7.59
N VAL A 145 11.83 13.91 8.88
CA VAL A 145 12.54 13.17 9.94
C VAL A 145 12.21 11.68 9.87
N PHE A 146 10.96 11.34 9.60
CA PHE A 146 10.54 9.95 9.42
C PHE A 146 11.22 9.28 8.22
N VAL A 147 11.40 10.00 7.10
CA VAL A 147 12.18 9.48 5.95
C VAL A 147 13.60 9.13 6.37
N LEU A 148 14.29 10.02 7.11
CA LEU A 148 15.64 9.75 7.60
C LEU A 148 15.69 8.52 8.51
N ALA A 149 14.72 8.38 9.42
CA ALA A 149 14.61 7.22 10.30
C ALA A 149 14.38 5.91 9.51
N MET A 150 13.49 5.94 8.51
CA MET A 150 13.23 4.78 7.63
C MET A 150 14.46 4.36 6.83
N VAL A 151 15.27 5.31 6.36
CA VAL A 151 16.54 5.00 5.66
C VAL A 151 17.51 4.27 6.59
N VAL A 152 17.66 4.74 7.83
CA VAL A 152 18.54 4.10 8.83
C VAL A 152 18.06 2.67 9.14
N VAL A 153 16.76 2.49 9.40
CA VAL A 153 16.18 1.15 9.62
C VAL A 153 16.38 0.25 8.41
N SER A 154 16.22 0.77 7.20
CA SER A 154 16.42 0.00 5.96
C SER A 154 17.87 -0.49 5.81
N VAL A 155 18.86 0.32 6.17
CA VAL A 155 20.28 -0.07 6.15
C VAL A 155 20.58 -1.12 7.21
N ILE A 156 20.02 -0.97 8.42
CA ILE A 156 20.15 -1.96 9.50
C ILE A 156 19.52 -3.31 9.11
N TRP A 157 18.54 -3.31 8.21
CA TRP A 157 17.85 -4.52 7.76
C TRP A 157 18.61 -5.32 6.68
N ILE A 158 19.62 -4.74 6.02
CA ILE A 158 20.42 -5.43 4.98
C ILE A 158 21.01 -6.78 5.45
N PRO A 159 21.71 -6.88 6.61
CA PRO A 159 22.28 -8.16 7.06
C PRO A 159 21.21 -9.22 7.35
N VAL A 160 20.02 -8.80 7.79
CA VAL A 160 18.88 -9.70 8.03
C VAL A 160 18.46 -10.38 6.72
N ILE A 161 18.39 -9.62 5.63
CA ILE A 161 18.08 -10.16 4.30
C ILE A 161 19.18 -11.10 3.82
N GLN A 162 20.45 -10.75 4.01
CA GLN A 162 21.58 -11.59 3.57
C GLN A 162 21.63 -12.95 4.28
N ASN A 163 21.24 -13.00 5.55
CA ASN A 163 21.23 -14.24 6.33
C ASN A 163 19.99 -15.12 6.06
N SER A 164 18.88 -14.53 5.60
CA SER A 164 17.58 -15.23 5.44
C SER A 164 17.18 -15.47 3.99
N ALA A 165 17.64 -14.66 3.04
CA ALA A 165 17.29 -14.80 1.64
C ALA A 165 18.16 -15.89 0.98
N ASN A 166 17.64 -17.12 1.00
CA ASN A 166 18.10 -18.22 0.17
C ASN A 166 18.03 -17.82 -1.32
N SER A 167 19.11 -17.22 -1.85
CA SER A 167 19.44 -16.88 -3.25
C SER A 167 18.42 -16.14 -4.14
N GLN A 168 17.16 -16.06 -3.76
CA GLN A 168 16.04 -15.59 -4.57
C GLN A 168 15.30 -14.46 -3.83
N LEU A 169 15.79 -13.23 -3.97
CA LEU A 169 15.20 -12.05 -3.32
C LEU A 169 13.71 -11.85 -3.70
N PHE A 170 13.34 -12.24 -4.91
CA PHE A 170 11.96 -12.18 -5.39
C PHE A 170 11.03 -13.06 -4.54
N VAL A 171 11.43 -14.30 -4.24
CA VAL A 171 10.64 -15.23 -3.41
C VAL A 171 10.50 -14.71 -1.99
N TYR A 172 11.57 -14.12 -1.43
CA TYR A 172 11.53 -13.49 -0.12
C TYR A 172 10.53 -12.33 -0.05
N ILE A 173 10.60 -11.39 -1.01
CA ILE A 173 9.65 -10.26 -1.07
C ILE A 173 8.21 -10.77 -1.25
N GLN A 174 8.03 -11.79 -2.08
CA GLN A 174 6.72 -12.37 -2.33
C GLN A 174 6.17 -13.10 -1.10
N SER A 175 7.00 -13.83 -0.36
CA SER A 175 6.63 -14.51 0.89
C SER A 175 6.09 -13.51 1.92
N ILE A 176 6.83 -12.41 2.14
CA ILE A 176 6.38 -11.32 3.04
C ILE A 176 5.08 -10.68 2.57
N SER A 177 4.97 -10.40 1.26
CA SER A 177 3.75 -9.87 0.67
C SER A 177 2.56 -10.81 0.87
N SER A 178 2.76 -12.12 0.77
CA SER A 178 1.76 -13.15 1.01
C SER A 178 1.31 -13.24 2.48
N PHE A 179 2.06 -12.70 3.44
CA PHE A 179 1.62 -12.65 4.85
C PHE A 179 0.81 -11.40 5.19
N LEU A 180 1.09 -10.28 4.52
CA LEU A 180 0.50 -8.97 4.84
C LEU A 180 -0.63 -8.55 3.90
N SER A 181 -0.54 -8.91 2.61
CA SER A 181 -1.50 -8.50 1.58
C SER A 181 -2.88 -9.19 1.70
N PRO A 182 -2.98 -10.50 1.97
CA PRO A 182 -4.28 -11.18 1.97
C PRO A 182 -5.31 -10.67 3.00
N PRO A 183 -4.95 -10.38 4.27
CA PRO A 183 -5.89 -9.83 5.24
C PRO A 183 -6.52 -8.51 4.78
N ILE A 184 -5.70 -7.64 4.20
CA ILE A 184 -6.13 -6.34 3.66
C ILE A 184 -7.07 -6.56 2.47
N CYS A 185 -6.68 -7.43 1.53
CA CYS A 185 -7.50 -7.78 0.37
C CYS A 185 -8.88 -8.35 0.76
N ALA A 186 -8.93 -9.26 1.73
CA ALA A 186 -10.18 -9.86 2.22
C ALA A 186 -11.18 -8.82 2.71
N ILE A 187 -10.70 -7.86 3.49
CA ILE A 187 -11.53 -6.80 4.06
C ILE A 187 -11.96 -5.80 2.99
N TYR A 188 -11.10 -5.45 2.04
CA TYR A 188 -11.50 -4.59 0.93
C TYR A 188 -12.57 -5.23 0.05
N LEU A 189 -12.41 -6.52 -0.28
CA LEU A 189 -13.43 -7.25 -1.03
C LEU A 189 -14.77 -7.29 -0.27
N LEU A 190 -14.74 -7.63 1.02
CA LEU A 190 -15.95 -7.62 1.84
C LEU A 190 -16.56 -6.22 1.95
N ALA A 191 -15.76 -5.18 2.18
CA ALA A 191 -16.26 -3.81 2.31
C ALA A 191 -16.92 -3.27 1.04
N ILE A 192 -16.42 -3.68 -0.14
CA ILE A 192 -16.99 -3.25 -1.43
C ILE A 192 -18.26 -4.03 -1.77
N PHE A 193 -18.24 -5.37 -1.62
CA PHE A 193 -19.32 -6.23 -2.09
C PHE A 193 -20.41 -6.52 -1.04
N TRP A 194 -20.09 -6.41 0.24
CA TRP A 194 -21.01 -6.75 1.32
C TRP A 194 -21.28 -5.56 2.25
N PRO A 195 -22.50 -4.98 2.20
CA PRO A 195 -22.85 -3.79 2.98
C PRO A 195 -22.87 -4.04 4.50
N ARG A 196 -22.81 -5.29 4.95
CA ARG A 196 -22.82 -5.63 6.38
C ARG A 196 -21.44 -5.55 7.03
N THR A 197 -20.39 -5.22 6.28
CA THR A 197 -19.02 -5.15 6.82
C THR A 197 -18.89 -3.98 7.79
N ASN A 198 -18.65 -4.28 9.07
CA ASN A 198 -18.62 -3.30 10.16
C ASN A 198 -17.18 -2.95 10.60
N GLU A 199 -17.00 -1.79 11.24
CA GLU A 199 -15.71 -1.34 11.83
C GLU A 199 -15.05 -2.39 12.75
N PRO A 200 -15.75 -2.98 13.75
CA PRO A 200 -15.16 -4.01 14.61
C PRO A 200 -14.86 -5.31 13.86
N GLY A 201 -15.66 -5.68 12.87
CA GLY A 201 -15.40 -6.86 12.04
C GLY A 201 -14.10 -6.72 11.24
N ALA A 202 -13.93 -5.57 10.58
CA ALA A 202 -12.70 -5.25 9.86
C ALA A 202 -11.49 -5.16 10.81
N PHE A 203 -11.64 -4.54 11.98
CA PHE A 203 -10.57 -4.42 12.97
C PHE A 203 -10.09 -5.80 13.45
N TRP A 204 -10.99 -6.66 13.95
CA TRP A 204 -10.61 -7.98 14.45
C TRP A 204 -10.13 -8.90 13.32
N GLY A 205 -10.70 -8.80 12.12
CA GLY A 205 -10.19 -9.49 10.94
C GLY A 205 -8.74 -9.14 10.61
N LEU A 206 -8.39 -7.84 10.60
CA LEU A 206 -7.01 -7.38 10.39
C LEU A 206 -6.08 -7.84 11.51
N ILE A 207 -6.49 -7.74 12.77
CA ILE A 207 -5.67 -8.13 13.92
C ILE A 207 -5.36 -9.63 13.89
N VAL A 208 -6.36 -10.49 13.65
CA VAL A 208 -6.15 -11.93 13.54
C VAL A 208 -5.26 -12.25 12.34
N GLY A 209 -5.50 -11.63 11.19
CA GLY A 209 -4.65 -11.80 10.01
C GLY A 209 -3.20 -11.39 10.25
N LEU A 210 -2.98 -10.26 10.93
CA LEU A 210 -1.66 -9.76 11.28
C LEU A 210 -0.95 -10.69 12.27
N ILE A 211 -1.63 -11.19 13.30
CA ILE A 211 -1.04 -12.12 14.27
C ILE A 211 -0.62 -13.42 13.59
N ILE A 212 -1.49 -14.01 12.78
CA ILE A 212 -1.19 -15.26 12.06
C ILE A 212 -0.04 -15.05 11.06
N GLY A 213 -0.08 -13.97 10.28
CA GLY A 213 0.97 -13.62 9.33
C GLY A 213 2.33 -13.34 10.00
N LEU A 214 2.34 -12.59 11.11
CA LEU A 214 3.54 -12.28 11.86
C LEU A 214 4.12 -13.52 12.55
N THR A 215 3.25 -14.39 13.09
CA THR A 215 3.67 -15.67 13.66
C THR A 215 4.39 -16.51 12.61
N ARG A 216 3.82 -16.60 11.40
CA ARG A 216 4.48 -17.29 10.29
C ARG A 216 5.83 -16.64 9.92
N PHE A 217 5.87 -15.32 9.78
CA PHE A 217 7.10 -14.60 9.48
C PHE A 217 8.21 -14.88 10.50
N VAL A 218 7.89 -14.82 11.80
CA VAL A 218 8.85 -15.12 12.88
C VAL A 218 9.30 -16.58 12.85
N LEU A 219 8.40 -17.52 12.57
CA LEU A 219 8.75 -18.95 12.47
C LEU A 219 9.66 -19.24 11.26
N GLU A 220 9.38 -18.64 10.11
CA GLU A 220 10.20 -18.80 8.89
C GLU A 220 11.59 -18.20 9.08
N TYR A 221 11.70 -17.12 9.86
CA TYR A 221 12.98 -16.50 10.20
C TYR A 221 13.74 -17.26 11.30
N ALA A 222 13.06 -17.74 12.33
CA ALA A 222 13.67 -18.47 13.45
C ALA A 222 14.15 -19.87 13.04
N PHE A 223 13.48 -20.49 12.07
CA PHE A 223 13.74 -21.86 11.64
C PHE A 223 14.08 -21.92 10.16
N VAL A 224 15.36 -21.70 9.85
CA VAL A 224 15.90 -21.77 8.49
C VAL A 224 15.65 -23.15 7.89
N VAL A 225 15.10 -23.19 6.67
CA VAL A 225 14.91 -24.43 5.93
C VAL A 225 16.30 -24.99 5.55
N PRO A 226 16.64 -26.24 5.94
CA PRO A 226 17.92 -26.83 5.57
C PRO A 226 18.04 -26.97 4.04
N GLY A 227 19.28 -26.92 3.54
CA GLY A 227 19.55 -27.13 2.12
C GLY A 227 19.22 -28.56 1.68
N CYS A 228 19.01 -28.75 0.38
CA CYS A 228 18.78 -30.07 -0.20
C CYS A 228 19.96 -31.01 0.11
N GLY A 229 19.70 -32.12 0.82
CA GLY A 229 20.71 -33.13 1.18
C GLY A 229 21.01 -33.26 2.68
N ASP A 230 20.50 -32.36 3.53
CA ASP A 230 20.61 -32.45 5.00
C ASP A 230 19.29 -32.91 5.66
N GLU A 231 18.66 -33.97 5.13
CA GLU A 231 17.38 -34.50 5.64
C GLU A 231 17.49 -35.01 7.09
N ASP A 232 18.67 -35.43 7.53
CA ASP A 232 18.89 -36.08 8.84
C ASP A 232 19.07 -35.10 10.03
N GLN A 233 19.11 -33.78 9.81
CA GLN A 233 19.33 -32.78 10.88
C GLN A 233 18.23 -31.72 11.03
N ASP A 234 17.01 -32.00 10.58
CA ASP A 234 15.93 -31.04 10.72
C ASP A 234 15.37 -31.00 12.17
N LYS A 235 16.01 -30.20 13.04
CA LYS A 235 15.72 -30.01 14.47
C LYS A 235 14.37 -29.30 14.76
N ARG A 236 13.57 -29.01 13.72
CA ARG A 236 12.29 -28.31 13.87
C ARG A 236 11.21 -29.21 14.49
N PRO A 237 10.40 -28.71 15.45
CA PRO A 237 9.21 -29.40 15.95
C PRO A 237 8.27 -29.83 14.81
N GLU A 238 7.59 -30.97 14.94
CA GLU A 238 6.73 -31.53 13.89
C GLU A 238 5.60 -30.59 13.45
N TRP A 239 4.99 -29.86 14.39
CA TRP A 239 3.95 -28.86 14.09
C TRP A 239 4.50 -27.67 13.27
N ILE A 240 5.78 -27.31 13.44
CA ILE A 240 6.46 -26.28 12.64
C ILE A 240 6.76 -26.84 11.24
N LYS A 241 7.14 -28.12 11.11
CA LYS A 241 7.33 -28.75 9.79
C LYS A 241 6.03 -28.78 8.98
N ILE A 242 4.90 -29.06 9.61
CA ILE A 242 3.59 -29.08 8.94
C ILE A 242 3.19 -27.68 8.46
N ILE A 243 3.35 -26.66 9.30
CA ILE A 243 2.95 -25.29 8.95
C ILE A 243 3.97 -24.69 7.98
N VAL A 244 5.27 -24.72 8.33
CA VAL A 244 6.37 -24.03 7.62
C VAL A 244 6.97 -24.82 6.46
N GLY A 245 7.16 -26.13 6.64
CA GLY A 245 7.78 -26.99 5.64
C GLY A 245 6.83 -27.45 4.52
N ASN A 246 5.60 -27.85 4.87
CA ASN A 246 4.71 -28.48 3.89
C ASN A 246 3.81 -27.49 3.13
N VAL A 247 3.54 -26.32 3.69
CA VAL A 247 2.67 -25.32 3.05
C VAL A 247 3.50 -24.22 2.41
N HIS A 248 3.50 -24.19 1.07
CA HIS A 248 4.12 -23.12 0.30
C HIS A 248 3.48 -21.76 0.65
N TYR A 249 4.28 -20.68 0.67
CA TYR A 249 3.83 -19.34 1.09
C TYR A 249 2.59 -18.84 0.32
N LEU A 250 2.44 -19.24 -0.95
CA LEU A 250 1.29 -18.87 -1.78
C LEU A 250 -0.02 -19.52 -1.28
N HIS A 251 0.01 -20.81 -0.96
CA HIS A 251 -1.14 -21.51 -0.38
C HIS A 251 -1.48 -20.97 1.00
N PHE A 252 -0.47 -20.66 1.81
CA PHE A 252 -0.66 -20.00 3.10
C PHE A 252 -1.40 -18.66 2.95
N GLY A 253 -1.04 -17.85 1.94
CA GLY A 253 -1.74 -16.59 1.65
C GLY A 253 -3.23 -16.78 1.36
N CYS A 254 -3.60 -17.81 0.58
CA CYS A 254 -5.00 -18.16 0.32
C CYS A 254 -5.75 -18.63 1.58
N ILE A 255 -5.09 -19.43 2.42
CA ILE A 255 -5.67 -19.89 3.69
C ILE A 255 -5.90 -18.70 4.63
N LEU A 256 -4.90 -17.80 4.74
CA LEU A 256 -4.99 -16.59 5.55
C LEU A 256 -6.12 -15.66 5.08
N PHE A 257 -6.28 -15.51 3.76
CA PHE A 257 -7.40 -14.78 3.17
C PHE A 257 -8.75 -15.32 3.63
N LEU A 258 -8.95 -16.64 3.56
CA LEU A 258 -10.21 -17.29 3.96
C LEU A 258 -10.48 -17.17 5.46
N ILE A 259 -9.45 -17.31 6.29
CA ILE A 259 -9.56 -17.15 7.75
C ILE A 259 -10.01 -15.72 8.09
N VAL A 260 -9.35 -14.71 7.51
CA VAL A 260 -9.70 -13.30 7.76
C VAL A 260 -11.11 -12.99 7.27
N LEU A 261 -11.50 -13.52 6.11
CA LEU A 261 -12.86 -13.39 5.58
C LEU A 261 -13.88 -13.99 6.55
N ALA A 262 -13.66 -15.21 7.04
CA ALA A 262 -14.55 -15.88 7.98
C ALA A 262 -14.68 -15.12 9.32
N VAL A 263 -13.56 -14.66 9.89
CA VAL A 263 -13.55 -13.87 11.14
C VAL A 263 -14.27 -12.55 10.96
N THR A 264 -14.00 -11.84 9.86
CA THR A 264 -14.65 -10.55 9.56
C THR A 264 -16.16 -10.72 9.42
N VAL A 265 -16.61 -11.79 8.73
CA VAL A 265 -18.03 -12.12 8.58
C VAL A 265 -18.67 -12.45 9.93
N ALA A 266 -18.06 -13.33 10.72
CA ALA A 266 -18.59 -13.72 12.02
C ALA A 266 -18.75 -12.52 12.96
N VAL A 267 -17.70 -11.70 13.12
CA VAL A 267 -17.74 -10.53 14.00
C VAL A 267 -18.70 -9.45 13.47
N SER A 268 -18.78 -9.26 12.15
CA SER A 268 -19.72 -8.30 11.55
C SER A 268 -21.18 -8.70 11.75
N LEU A 269 -21.50 -10.01 11.73
CA LEU A 269 -22.84 -10.51 12.02
C LEU A 269 -23.21 -10.40 13.50
N LEU A 270 -22.23 -10.57 14.39
CA LEU A 270 -22.42 -10.46 15.84
C LEU A 270 -22.53 -9.01 16.33
N THR A 271 -22.18 -8.02 15.49
CA THR A 271 -22.20 -6.60 15.85
C THR A 271 -23.35 -5.84 15.18
N GLU A 272 -23.72 -4.68 15.73
CA GLU A 272 -24.77 -3.82 15.21
C GLU A 272 -24.52 -3.43 13.74
N PRO A 273 -25.58 -3.38 12.90
CA PRO A 273 -25.49 -2.88 11.53
C PRO A 273 -25.07 -1.41 11.47
N ILE A 274 -24.29 -1.05 10.44
CA ILE A 274 -24.15 0.35 10.03
C ILE A 274 -25.45 0.80 9.33
N PRO A 275 -25.98 2.00 9.64
CA PRO A 275 -27.17 2.54 8.96
C PRO A 275 -26.90 2.87 7.48
N GLU A 276 -27.90 2.65 6.63
CA GLU A 276 -27.79 2.82 5.16
C GLU A 276 -27.35 4.23 4.73
N LYS A 277 -27.73 5.26 5.50
CA LYS A 277 -27.34 6.67 5.29
C LYS A 277 -25.82 6.89 5.25
N CYS A 278 -25.04 6.03 5.92
CA CYS A 278 -23.58 6.10 5.93
C CYS A 278 -22.95 5.36 4.74
N LEU A 279 -23.69 4.48 4.07
CA LEU A 279 -23.21 3.56 3.04
C LEU A 279 -23.33 4.09 1.61
N HIS A 280 -24.10 5.14 1.37
CA HIS A 280 -24.29 5.68 0.02
C HIS A 280 -22.95 5.90 -0.69
N ARG A 281 -22.83 5.37 -1.92
CA ARG A 281 -21.65 5.47 -2.79
C ARG A 281 -20.36 4.81 -2.26
N LEU A 282 -20.44 3.95 -1.23
CA LEU A 282 -19.28 3.20 -0.73
C LEU A 282 -19.26 1.75 -1.22
N THR A 283 -20.42 1.11 -1.28
CA THR A 283 -20.55 -0.29 -1.68
C THR A 283 -20.92 -0.38 -3.16
N TYR A 284 -20.60 -1.51 -3.78
CA TYR A 284 -20.92 -1.75 -5.19
C TYR A 284 -22.41 -1.61 -5.48
N SER A 285 -23.27 -2.03 -4.54
CA SER A 285 -24.72 -1.91 -4.66
C SER A 285 -25.23 -0.46 -4.56
N THR A 286 -24.59 0.38 -3.75
CA THR A 286 -25.04 1.76 -3.49
C THR A 286 -24.32 2.82 -4.35
N ARG A 287 -23.49 2.40 -5.31
CA ARG A 287 -22.65 3.28 -6.13
C ARG A 287 -23.41 4.36 -6.92
N HIS A 288 -24.65 4.07 -7.33
CA HIS A 288 -25.49 4.98 -8.14
C HIS A 288 -26.50 5.79 -7.32
N SER A 289 -26.46 5.70 -5.99
CA SER A 289 -27.34 6.49 -5.13
C SER A 289 -27.01 7.99 -5.23
N GLN A 290 -28.04 8.80 -5.44
CA GLN A 290 -27.97 10.26 -5.55
C GLN A 290 -28.10 10.97 -4.19
N GLU A 291 -28.34 10.22 -3.13
CA GLU A 291 -28.62 10.77 -1.80
C GLU A 291 -27.35 11.34 -1.14
N VAL A 292 -27.54 12.33 -0.26
CA VAL A 292 -26.44 12.95 0.49
C VAL A 292 -25.92 11.96 1.52
N ARG A 293 -24.64 11.61 1.38
CA ARG A 293 -23.95 10.74 2.35
C ARG A 293 -23.61 11.53 3.61
N VAL A 294 -24.04 11.01 4.76
CA VAL A 294 -23.57 11.47 6.08
C VAL A 294 -22.32 10.67 6.46
N SER A 295 -21.28 11.33 6.99
CA SER A 295 -20.09 10.60 7.42
C SER A 295 -20.35 9.82 8.72
N ILE A 296 -19.67 8.68 8.88
CA ILE A 296 -19.79 7.84 10.09
C ILE A 296 -19.45 8.62 11.37
N ARG A 297 -18.50 9.57 11.27
CA ARG A 297 -18.12 10.42 12.40
C ARG A 297 -19.21 11.41 12.77
N GLU A 298 -19.84 12.06 11.79
CA GLU A 298 -20.97 12.96 12.02
C GLU A 298 -22.15 12.19 12.63
N TRP A 299 -22.49 11.03 12.07
CA TRP A 299 -23.55 10.18 12.61
C TRP A 299 -23.27 9.74 14.06
N ARG A 300 -22.02 9.35 14.38
CA ARG A 300 -21.64 8.96 15.75
C ARG A 300 -21.71 10.15 16.71
N ASN A 301 -21.23 11.33 16.30
CA ASN A 301 -21.34 12.55 17.11
C ASN A 301 -22.81 12.95 17.36
N GLU A 302 -23.67 12.80 16.35
CA GLU A 302 -25.11 13.07 16.45
C GLU A 302 -25.78 12.06 17.40
N LYS A 303 -25.48 10.76 17.27
CA LYS A 303 -25.96 9.71 18.18
C LYS A 303 -25.50 9.96 19.63
N ASP A 304 -24.22 10.24 19.84
CA ASP A 304 -23.67 10.56 21.17
C ASP A 304 -24.29 11.82 21.79
N SER A 305 -24.72 12.78 20.95
CA SER A 305 -25.41 13.99 21.41
C SER A 305 -26.85 13.69 21.82
N ILE A 306 -27.56 12.84 21.06
CA ILE A 306 -28.94 12.43 21.35
C ILE A 306 -28.98 11.54 22.61
N ASP A 307 -28.04 10.61 22.77
CA ASP A 307 -27.95 9.72 23.94
C ASP A 307 -27.65 10.52 25.22
N LYS A 308 -26.86 11.60 25.13
CA LYS A 308 -26.63 12.53 26.26
C LYS A 308 -27.86 13.35 26.63
N VAL A 309 -28.69 13.73 25.66
CA VAL A 309 -29.95 14.47 25.90
C VAL A 309 -31.02 13.60 26.59
N HIS A 310 -30.91 12.27 26.54
CA HIS A 310 -31.83 11.35 27.21
C HIS A 310 -31.44 10.94 28.64
N LEU A 311 -30.32 11.43 29.17
CA LEU A 311 -29.79 11.05 30.49
C LEU A 311 -29.69 12.19 31.52
N GLU A 312 -30.03 13.44 31.17
CA GLU A 312 -29.96 14.59 32.09
C GLU A 312 -31.30 15.34 32.21
N PRO A 313 -31.83 15.57 33.43
CA PRO A 313 -32.79 16.64 33.66
C PRO A 313 -32.02 17.98 33.68
N THR A 314 -32.50 18.95 32.89
CA THR A 314 -31.99 20.34 32.82
C THR A 314 -31.66 20.91 34.21
N PRO A 315 -30.58 21.71 34.36
CA PRO A 315 -30.75 23.15 34.16
C PRO A 315 -29.56 23.95 33.60
N ASP A 316 -29.94 25.16 33.17
CA ASP A 316 -29.27 26.46 33.18
C ASP A 316 -28.29 26.94 32.10
N LYS A 317 -28.74 28.07 31.52
CA LYS A 317 -28.07 29.03 30.66
C LYS A 317 -27.00 29.81 31.44
N ASN A 318 -25.85 30.00 30.79
CA ASN A 318 -24.96 31.17 30.79
C ASN A 318 -23.49 30.82 31.07
N SER A 319 -22.66 30.94 30.04
CA SER A 319 -21.38 31.64 30.17
C SER A 319 -20.88 32.08 28.79
N ASN A 320 -21.16 33.35 28.48
CA ASN A 320 -20.43 34.10 27.46
C ASN A 320 -18.96 34.16 27.88
N SER A 321 -18.08 33.53 27.11
CA SER A 321 -16.63 33.74 27.20
C SER A 321 -16.13 34.17 25.83
N LYS A 322 -16.20 35.49 25.56
CA LYS A 322 -15.47 36.12 24.45
C LYS A 322 -13.98 36.00 24.76
N ALA A 323 -13.29 35.07 24.10
CA ALA A 323 -11.83 35.06 24.08
C ALA A 323 -11.34 36.01 22.97
N SER A 324 -10.78 37.13 23.41
CA SER A 324 -10.13 38.15 22.59
C SER A 324 -9.00 37.56 21.75
N VAL A 325 -9.08 37.75 20.43
CA VAL A 325 -7.96 37.53 19.51
C VAL A 325 -6.89 38.58 19.79
N HIS A 326 -5.78 38.14 20.40
CA HIS A 326 -4.61 38.98 20.59
C HIS A 326 -3.82 39.04 19.27
N SER A 327 -3.84 40.20 18.61
CA SER A 327 -2.98 40.47 17.45
C SER A 327 -1.54 40.67 17.95
N SER A 328 -0.69 39.64 17.83
CA SER A 328 0.75 39.80 18.02
C SER A 328 1.41 40.13 16.68
N ASN A 329 1.93 41.37 16.61
CA ASN A 329 2.73 41.91 15.52
C ASN A 329 3.87 40.97 15.10
N MET A 330 4.05 40.87 13.78
CA MET A 330 5.09 40.08 13.11
C MET A 330 6.47 40.75 13.30
N GLN A 331 7.29 40.21 14.21
CA GLN A 331 8.73 40.47 14.23
C GLN A 331 9.41 39.59 13.16
N GLU A 332 10.28 40.21 12.35
CA GLU A 332 10.99 39.52 11.27
C GLU A 332 11.83 38.34 11.79
N LEU A 333 11.58 37.15 11.22
CA LEU A 333 12.30 35.92 11.56
C LEU A 333 13.77 35.98 11.10
N PRO A 334 14.73 35.51 11.91
CA PRO A 334 16.17 35.59 11.60
C PRO A 334 16.58 34.74 10.39
N ALA A 335 17.64 35.16 9.69
CA ALA A 335 18.08 34.61 8.39
C ALA A 335 18.35 33.09 8.40
N TRP A 336 18.85 32.53 9.51
CA TRP A 336 19.05 31.07 9.64
C TRP A 336 17.73 30.30 9.64
N ARG A 337 16.66 30.85 10.21
CA ARG A 337 15.30 30.28 10.13
C ARG A 337 14.73 30.40 8.72
N ARG A 338 15.05 31.46 7.96
CA ARG A 338 14.70 31.57 6.53
C ARG A 338 15.42 30.51 5.69
N CYS A 339 16.70 30.24 5.95
CA CYS A 339 17.42 29.15 5.28
C CYS A 339 16.85 27.78 5.63
N ILE A 340 16.50 27.52 6.89
CA ILE A 340 15.83 26.28 7.30
C ILE A 340 14.45 26.18 6.65
N ASN A 341 13.66 27.25 6.63
CA ASN A 341 12.34 27.27 5.98
C ASN A 341 12.46 27.03 4.46
N CYS A 342 13.47 27.62 3.82
CA CYS A 342 13.76 27.41 2.40
C CYS A 342 14.20 25.95 2.13
N LEU A 343 15.04 25.37 2.98
CA LEU A 343 15.42 23.96 2.92
C LEU A 343 14.21 23.05 3.18
N CYS A 344 13.33 23.44 4.10
CA CYS A 344 12.05 22.79 4.45
C CYS A 344 10.94 22.98 3.40
N GLY A 345 11.17 23.75 2.34
CA GLY A 345 10.17 24.03 1.30
C GLY A 345 9.03 24.94 1.76
N VAL A 346 9.15 25.57 2.92
CA VAL A 346 8.24 26.61 3.40
C VAL A 346 8.70 27.92 2.75
N SER A 347 8.26 28.18 1.53
CA SER A 347 8.40 29.53 0.98
C SER A 347 7.58 30.47 1.86
N THR A 348 8.19 31.57 2.30
CA THR A 348 7.44 32.73 2.80
C THR A 348 6.81 33.45 1.59
N GLN A 349 6.11 32.70 0.74
CA GLN A 349 5.09 33.25 -0.12
C GLN A 349 3.81 33.11 0.67
N ASN A 350 3.16 34.25 0.90
CA ASN A 350 1.81 34.39 1.42
C ASN A 350 1.19 33.06 1.86
N ILE A 351 1.05 32.89 3.17
CA ILE A 351 -0.05 32.10 3.71
C ILE A 351 -1.34 32.86 3.31
N SER A 352 -1.65 32.90 2.01
CA SER A 352 -2.89 32.29 1.60
C SER A 352 -2.71 30.83 1.98
N VAL A 353 -3.13 30.41 3.19
CA VAL A 353 -4.45 29.77 3.29
C VAL A 353 -5.07 29.86 1.92
N SER A 354 -5.13 28.76 1.17
CA SER A 354 -6.27 28.60 0.30
C SER A 354 -7.47 28.87 1.20
N GLN A 355 -7.85 30.15 1.33
CA GLN A 355 -9.20 30.56 1.53
C GLN A 355 -9.78 29.96 0.27
N GLU A 356 -10.21 28.70 0.36
CA GLU A 356 -11.54 28.38 -0.15
C GLU A 356 -12.33 29.63 0.19
N ASN A 357 -12.64 30.42 -0.83
CA ASN A 357 -13.55 31.52 -0.61
C ASN A 357 -14.76 30.88 0.09
N PRO A 358 -15.40 31.51 1.07
CA PRO A 358 -16.65 30.98 1.61
C PRO A 358 -17.76 30.83 0.54
N ALA A 359 -17.49 31.20 -0.72
CA ALA A 359 -18.29 30.91 -1.91
C ALA A 359 -17.93 29.57 -2.62
N ASP A 360 -16.82 28.93 -2.27
CA ASP A 360 -16.30 27.67 -2.82
C ASP A 360 -16.49 26.47 -1.85
N GLU A 361 -17.17 26.67 -0.71
CA GLU A 361 -17.69 25.54 0.09
C GLU A 361 -18.81 24.87 -0.69
N GLU A 362 -18.44 23.92 -1.56
CA GLU A 362 -19.38 23.07 -2.29
C GLU A 362 -20.40 22.48 -1.30
N THR A 363 -21.68 22.76 -1.53
CA THR A 363 -22.75 22.16 -0.75
C THR A 363 -22.61 20.63 -0.81
N PRO A 364 -22.89 19.89 0.28
CA PRO A 364 -22.76 18.43 0.28
C PRO A 364 -23.57 17.75 -0.84
N GLU A 365 -24.65 18.40 -1.29
CA GLU A 365 -25.44 18.02 -2.46
C GLU A 365 -24.70 18.22 -3.79
N GLU A 366 -23.97 19.32 -3.98
CA GLU A 366 -23.18 19.56 -5.19
C GLU A 366 -22.02 18.57 -5.30
N ARG A 367 -21.36 18.26 -4.18
CA ARG A 367 -20.33 17.22 -4.11
C ARG A 367 -20.91 15.83 -4.42
N ALA A 368 -22.14 15.55 -4.00
CA ALA A 368 -22.82 14.30 -4.34
C ALA A 368 -23.12 14.20 -5.84
N LYS A 369 -23.62 15.29 -6.44
CA LYS A 369 -23.89 15.39 -7.88
C LYS A 369 -22.62 15.25 -8.73
N LYS A 370 -21.55 15.98 -8.42
CA LYS A 370 -20.26 15.88 -9.15
C LYS A 370 -19.70 14.46 -9.15
N ALA A 371 -19.80 13.76 -8.03
CA ALA A 371 -19.32 12.40 -7.96
C ALA A 371 -20.23 11.37 -8.65
N ALA A 372 -21.54 11.65 -8.76
CA ALA A 372 -22.42 10.87 -9.60
C ALA A 372 -22.16 11.12 -11.09
N GLU A 373 -21.89 12.37 -11.48
CA GLU A 373 -21.49 12.77 -12.83
C GLU A 373 -20.16 12.11 -13.24
N PHE A 374 -19.21 12.00 -12.32
CA PHE A 374 -17.94 11.28 -12.56
C PHE A 374 -18.15 9.80 -12.96
N LEU A 375 -19.23 9.18 -12.46
CA LEU A 375 -19.62 7.80 -12.77
C LEU A 375 -20.42 7.68 -14.07
N GLU A 376 -20.82 8.79 -14.68
CA GLU A 376 -21.57 8.77 -15.93
C GLU A 376 -20.65 8.41 -17.10
N GLU A 377 -20.97 7.30 -17.77
CA GLU A 377 -20.13 6.74 -18.81
C GLU A 377 -20.72 6.96 -20.20
N ARG A 378 -19.89 7.43 -21.15
CA ARG A 378 -20.28 7.50 -22.56
C ARG A 378 -20.20 6.11 -23.19
N LYS A 379 -21.37 5.56 -23.55
CA LYS A 379 -21.57 4.22 -24.15
C LYS A 379 -20.53 3.77 -25.19
N PRO A 380 -20.14 4.55 -26.23
CA PRO A 380 -19.22 4.04 -27.25
C PRO A 380 -17.82 3.76 -26.70
N TRP A 381 -17.31 4.61 -25.80
CA TRP A 381 -15.98 4.45 -25.23
C TRP A 381 -15.94 3.35 -24.17
N THR A 382 -17.02 3.18 -23.40
CA THR A 382 -17.15 2.06 -22.47
C THR A 382 -17.05 0.72 -23.19
N ASN A 383 -17.78 0.54 -24.29
CA ASN A 383 -17.75 -0.72 -25.05
C ASN A 383 -16.35 -1.05 -25.59
N VAL A 384 -15.60 -0.04 -26.05
CA VAL A 384 -14.22 -0.24 -26.51
C VAL A 384 -13.32 -0.66 -25.36
N VAL A 385 -13.40 0.02 -24.22
CA VAL A 385 -12.55 -0.26 -23.06
C VAL A 385 -12.89 -1.62 -22.44
N ASP A 386 -14.17 -1.97 -22.34
CA ASP A 386 -14.61 -3.27 -21.84
C ASP A 386 -14.19 -4.40 -22.80
N GLY A 387 -14.28 -4.19 -24.11
CA GLY A 387 -13.76 -5.13 -25.12
C GLY A 387 -12.26 -5.37 -24.99
N MET A 388 -11.48 -4.30 -24.79
CA MET A 388 -10.03 -4.42 -24.54
C MET A 388 -9.73 -5.09 -23.20
N ALA A 389 -10.53 -4.84 -22.16
CA ALA A 389 -10.38 -5.51 -20.87
C ALA A 389 -10.59 -7.01 -20.99
N ILE A 390 -11.65 -7.45 -21.71
CA ILE A 390 -11.91 -8.87 -21.97
C ILE A 390 -10.74 -9.48 -22.74
N PHE A 391 -10.26 -8.84 -23.80
CA PHE A 391 -9.11 -9.33 -24.57
C PHE A 391 -7.86 -9.54 -23.69
N VAL A 392 -7.54 -8.56 -22.85
CA VAL A 392 -6.41 -8.63 -21.91
C VAL A 392 -6.59 -9.75 -20.89
N MET A 393 -7.79 -9.92 -20.34
CA MET A 393 -8.07 -11.00 -19.38
C MET A 393 -7.97 -12.38 -20.03
N THR A 394 -8.44 -12.54 -21.28
CA THR A 394 -8.31 -13.81 -22.01
C THR A 394 -6.85 -14.16 -22.28
N ILE A 395 -6.03 -13.19 -22.70
CA ILE A 395 -4.59 -13.41 -22.88
C ILE A 395 -3.91 -13.73 -21.56
N ALA A 396 -4.22 -12.99 -20.49
CA ALA A 396 -3.68 -13.26 -19.16
C ALA A 396 -4.01 -14.67 -18.69
N GLY A 397 -5.27 -15.10 -18.84
CA GLY A 397 -5.74 -16.43 -18.50
C GLY A 397 -5.05 -17.52 -19.31
N PHE A 398 -4.88 -17.31 -20.62
CA PHE A 398 -4.15 -18.23 -21.49
C PHE A 398 -2.68 -18.35 -21.09
N LEU A 399 -1.98 -17.22 -20.92
CA LEU A 399 -0.57 -17.22 -20.52
C LEU A 399 -0.39 -17.89 -19.15
N TRP A 400 -1.27 -17.58 -18.20
CA TRP A 400 -1.19 -18.21 -16.89
C TRP A 400 -1.47 -19.71 -16.98
N GLY A 401 -2.49 -20.15 -17.72
CA GLY A 401 -2.77 -21.57 -17.90
C GLY A 401 -1.70 -22.34 -18.70
N PHE A 402 -0.96 -21.66 -19.58
CA PHE A 402 0.12 -22.27 -20.37
C PHE A 402 1.43 -22.37 -19.58
N TYR A 403 1.73 -21.39 -18.72
CA TYR A 403 2.97 -21.30 -17.95
C TYR A 403 2.85 -21.74 -16.47
N ALA A 404 1.64 -21.94 -15.95
CA ALA A 404 1.39 -22.61 -14.66
C ALA A 404 1.52 -24.12 -14.80
#